data_AF-A0A1B9I2Z4-F1
#
_entry.id   AF-A0A1B9I2Z4-F1
#
_cell.length_a   1.000
_cell.length_b   1.000
_cell.length_c   1.000
_cell.angle_alpha   90.00
_cell.angle_beta   90.00
_cell.angle_gamma   90.00
#
_symmetry.space_group_name_H-M   'P 1'
#
loop_
_entity.id
_entity.type
_entity.pdbx_description
1 polymer ?
#
loop_
_entity_poly.entity_id
_entity_poly.type
_entity_poly.pdbx_seq_one_letter_code
_entity_poly.pdbx_strand_id
1 'polypeptide(L)'
;MPTDKIDKEPWGDEHTIALLRTSIQILLLHRSDIYSNPSLIGVSDNGGNRINMKLQQILKKLCNTFPGAENLVVEEVNNLKEARSKNGNGSNPSTPKKRKMKDEV
;
A
#
# COMPACT_ATOMS: atom_id res chain seq x y z
N MET A 1 -0.66 29.30 31.00
CA MET A 1 -1.47 28.16 30.54
C MET A 1 -0.98 26.93 31.29
N PRO A 2 -1.77 26.31 32.18
CA PRO A 2 -1.42 24.99 32.70
C PRO A 2 -1.44 24.02 31.51
N THR A 3 -0.32 23.35 31.25
CA THR A 3 -0.28 22.26 30.28
C THR A 3 -0.92 21.05 30.96
N ASP A 4 -2.04 20.58 30.43
CA ASP A 4 -2.65 19.33 30.86
C ASP A 4 -1.59 18.23 30.83
N LYS A 5 -1.37 17.60 31.99
CA LYS A 5 -0.49 16.43 32.07
C LYS A 5 -1.20 15.31 31.35
N ILE A 6 -0.74 15.00 30.14
CA ILE A 6 -1.19 13.83 29.41
C ILE A 6 -0.72 12.61 30.22
N ASP A 7 -1.67 11.88 30.82
CA ASP A 7 -1.38 10.59 31.42
C ASP A 7 -0.91 9.64 30.33
N LYS A 8 0.34 9.21 30.44
CA LYS A 8 0.96 8.33 29.46
C LYS A 8 0.54 6.89 29.77
N GLU A 9 -0.21 6.31 28.85
CA GLU A 9 -0.55 4.90 28.89
C GLU A 9 0.73 4.03 28.80
N PRO A 10 0.83 2.92 29.55
CA PRO A 10 1.92 1.97 29.39
C PRO A 10 1.91 1.32 28.00
N TRP A 11 3.09 0.98 27.50
CA TRP A 11 3.23 0.30 26.21
C TRP A 11 2.65 -1.12 26.28
N GLY A 12 1.90 -1.50 25.25
CA GLY A 12 1.19 -2.78 25.14
C GLY A 12 1.35 -3.39 23.76
N ASP A 13 0.94 -4.64 23.59
CA ASP A 13 1.12 -5.37 22.32
C ASP A 13 0.34 -4.72 21.16
N GLU A 14 -0.83 -4.14 21.46
CA GLU A 14 -1.62 -3.36 20.48
C GLU A 14 -0.87 -2.15 19.93
N HIS A 15 -0.03 -1.49 20.75
CA HIS A 15 0.81 -0.39 20.30
C HIS A 15 1.89 -0.88 19.32
N THR A 16 2.47 -2.05 19.58
CA THR A 16 3.44 -2.69 18.67
C THR A 16 2.77 -3.06 17.34
N ILE A 17 1.57 -3.66 17.39
CA ILE A 17 0.79 -4.02 16.19
C ILE A 17 0.43 -2.77 15.38
N ALA A 18 -0.03 -1.70 16.05
CA ALA A 18 -0.34 -0.42 15.40
C ALA A 18 0.89 0.18 14.73
N LEU A 19 2.04 0.18 15.42
CA LEU A 19 3.31 0.68 14.87
C LEU A 19 3.75 -0.13 13.64
N LEU A 20 3.65 -1.46 13.69
CA LEU A 20 3.96 -2.33 12.56
C LEU A 20 3.04 -2.04 11.38
N ARG A 21 1.73 -1.93 11.61
CA ARG A 21 0.74 -1.59 10.57
C ARG A 21 1.07 -0.25 9.91
N THR A 22 1.30 0.80 10.68
CA THR A 22 1.68 2.13 10.15
C THR A 22 2.98 2.07 9.36
N SER A 23 3.99 1.34 9.87
CA SER A 23 5.28 1.20 9.18
C SER A 23 5.13 0.51 7.82
N ILE A 24 4.34 -0.57 7.76
CA ILE A 24 4.05 -1.30 6.50
C ILE A 24 3.35 -0.38 5.50
N GLN A 25 2.33 0.38 5.95
CA GLN A 25 1.60 1.30 5.08
C GLN A 25 2.51 2.35 4.46
N ILE A 26 3.36 2.99 5.27
CA ILE A 26 4.31 4.01 4.79
C ILE A 26 5.26 3.38 3.74
N LEU A 27 5.85 2.22 4.04
CA LEU A 27 6.79 1.56 3.12
C LEU A 27 6.13 1.16 1.79
N LEU A 28 4.90 0.63 1.84
CA LEU A 28 4.18 0.22 0.62
C LEU A 28 3.66 1.41 -0.20
N LEU A 29 3.32 2.52 0.46
CA LEU A 29 2.91 3.77 -0.18
C LEU A 29 4.10 4.44 -0.89
N HIS A 30 5.25 4.51 -0.22
CA HIS A 30 6.48 5.17 -0.69
C HIS A 30 7.44 4.21 -1.41
N ARG A 31 6.95 3.10 -1.95
CA ARG A 31 7.79 2.09 -2.61
C ARG A 31 8.57 2.63 -3.83
N SER A 32 8.07 3.67 -4.50
CA SER A 32 8.79 4.35 -5.59
C SER A 32 10.14 4.88 -5.13
N ASP A 33 10.20 5.37 -3.89
CA ASP A 33 11.38 5.98 -3.31
C ASP A 33 12.41 4.91 -2.94
N ILE A 34 11.94 3.68 -2.68
CA ILE A 34 12.80 2.51 -2.53
C ILE A 34 13.38 2.10 -3.88
N TYR A 35 12.61 2.19 -4.97
CA TYR A 35 13.04 1.79 -6.31
C TYR A 35 14.06 2.75 -6.91
N SER A 36 14.03 4.03 -6.51
CA SER A 36 14.99 5.04 -6.96
C SER A 36 16.36 4.92 -6.29
N ASN A 37 16.54 3.99 -5.35
CA ASN A 37 17.83 3.77 -4.70
C ASN A 37 18.90 3.34 -5.74
N PRO A 38 20.01 4.07 -5.88
CA PRO A 38 21.06 3.75 -6.85
C PRO A 38 21.61 2.33 -6.74
N SER A 39 21.69 1.78 -5.52
CA SER A 39 22.18 0.44 -5.27
C SER A 39 21.21 -0.66 -5.71
N LEU A 40 19.96 -0.31 -6.02
CA LEU A 40 18.92 -1.24 -6.47
C LEU A 40 18.56 -1.07 -7.96
N ILE A 41 19.21 -0.15 -8.69
CA ILE A 41 18.93 0.11 -10.11
C ILE A 41 18.97 -1.18 -10.94
N GLY A 42 20.01 -2.01 -10.74
CA GLY A 42 20.18 -3.27 -11.49
C GLY A 42 19.15 -4.37 -11.18
N VAL A 43 18.24 -4.14 -10.22
CA VAL A 43 17.14 -5.05 -9.89
C VAL A 43 15.76 -4.37 -9.93
N SER A 44 15.71 -3.12 -10.42
CA SER A 44 14.49 -2.31 -10.52
C SER A 44 13.71 -2.54 -11.82
N ASP A 45 14.11 -3.52 -12.63
CA ASP A 45 13.46 -3.86 -13.89
C ASP A 45 11.96 -4.19 -13.70
N ASN A 46 11.16 -3.92 -14.74
CA ASN A 46 9.71 -4.14 -14.76
C ASN A 46 8.95 -3.40 -13.64
N GLY A 47 9.28 -2.12 -13.44
CA GLY A 47 8.56 -1.25 -12.49
C GLY A 47 8.76 -1.66 -11.03
N GLY A 48 9.92 -2.24 -10.70
CA GLY A 48 10.28 -2.59 -9.32
C GLY A 48 9.56 -3.83 -8.79
N ASN A 49 8.99 -4.70 -9.63
CA ASN A 49 8.24 -5.88 -9.17
C ASN A 49 9.10 -6.82 -8.29
N ARG A 50 10.37 -7.04 -8.67
CA ARG A 50 11.29 -7.89 -7.90
C ARG A 50 11.59 -7.29 -6.53
N ILE A 51 11.80 -5.97 -6.47
CA ILE A 51 12.01 -5.23 -5.22
C ILE A 51 10.75 -5.31 -4.35
N ASN A 52 9.56 -5.12 -4.92
CA ASN A 52 8.29 -5.23 -4.20
C ASN A 52 8.10 -6.62 -3.57
N MET A 53 8.36 -7.69 -4.32
CA MET A 53 8.28 -9.05 -3.80
C MET A 53 9.24 -9.26 -2.63
N LYS A 54 10.47 -8.75 -2.75
CA LYS A 54 11.48 -8.86 -1.69
C LYS A 54 11.11 -8.04 -0.47
N LEU A 55 10.59 -6.82 -0.66
CA LEU A 55 10.09 -5.96 0.40
C LEU A 55 8.99 -6.66 1.20
N GLN A 56 7.98 -7.22 0.52
CA GLN A 56 6.91 -7.96 1.18
C GLN A 56 7.42 -9.22 1.92
N GLN A 57 8.42 -9.93 1.37
CA GLN A 57 9.06 -11.05 2.08
C GLN A 57 9.75 -10.62 3.37
N ILE A 58 10.48 -9.48 3.34
CA ILE A 58 11.14 -8.92 4.52
C ILE A 58 10.10 -8.50 5.57
N LEU A 59 9.05 -7.79 5.15
CA LEU A 59 7.98 -7.36 6.05
C LEU A 59 7.25 -8.54 6.69
N LYS A 60 6.99 -9.62 5.94
CA LYS A 60 6.37 -10.84 6.49
C LYS A 60 7.25 -11.49 7.55
N LYS A 61 8.56 -11.60 7.28
CA LYS A 61 9.52 -12.13 8.28
C LYS A 61 9.56 -11.28 9.54
N LEU A 62 9.50 -9.95 9.39
CA LEU A 62 9.44 -9.02 10.52
C LEU A 62 8.14 -9.18 11.31
N CYS A 63 6.99 -9.30 10.64
CA CYS A 63 5.72 -9.46 11.34
C CYS A 63 5.61 -10.80 12.07
N ASN A 64 6.21 -11.86 11.54
CA ASN A 64 6.22 -13.18 12.17
C ASN A 64 6.97 -13.22 13.52
N THR A 65 7.72 -12.19 13.90
CA THR A 65 8.36 -12.12 15.22
C THR A 65 7.43 -11.58 16.30
N PHE A 66 6.25 -11.06 15.94
CA PHE A 66 5.29 -10.45 16.87
C PHE A 66 3.95 -11.21 16.81
N PRO A 67 3.49 -11.80 17.93
CA PRO A 67 2.20 -12.49 17.98
C PRO A 67 1.05 -11.57 17.55
N GLY A 68 0.19 -12.04 16.65
CA GLY A 68 -0.97 -11.28 16.15
C GLY A 68 -0.67 -10.34 14.99
N ALA A 69 0.58 -10.24 14.52
CA ALA A 69 0.97 -9.43 13.38
C ALA A 69 1.13 -10.21 12.06
N GLU A 70 1.00 -11.53 12.07
CA GLU A 70 1.44 -12.45 11.01
C GLU A 70 0.77 -12.15 9.65
N ASN A 71 -0.47 -11.68 9.68
CA ASN A 71 -1.27 -11.40 8.48
C ASN A 71 -1.27 -9.93 8.05
N LEU A 72 -0.68 -9.01 8.83
CA LEU A 72 -0.74 -7.57 8.58
C LEU A 72 -0.25 -7.19 7.18
N VAL A 73 0.83 -7.80 6.71
CA VAL A 73 1.39 -7.48 5.38
C VAL A 73 0.41 -7.85 4.26
N VAL A 74 -0.32 -8.95 4.40
CA VAL A 74 -1.28 -9.40 3.38
C VAL A 74 -2.50 -8.50 3.39
N GLU A 75 -3.00 -8.17 4.58
CA GLU A 75 -4.11 -7.22 4.77
C GLU A 75 -3.80 -5.87 4.13
N GLU A 76 -2.65 -5.26 4.45
CA GLU A 76 -2.30 -3.94 3.93
C GLU A 76 -2.08 -3.92 2.41
N VAL A 77 -1.51 -4.99 1.84
CA VAL A 77 -1.37 -5.13 0.38
C VAL A 77 -2.74 -5.19 -0.31
N ASN A 78 -3.70 -5.90 0.28
CA ASN A 78 -5.07 -5.98 -0.25
C ASN A 78 -5.79 -4.65 -0.11
N ASN A 79 -5.70 -3.98 1.04
CA ASN A 79 -6.27 -2.66 1.29
C ASN A 79 -5.79 -1.63 0.25
N LEU A 80 -4.50 -1.64 -0.09
CA LEU A 80 -3.94 -0.75 -1.11
C LEU A 80 -4.45 -1.05 -2.52
N LYS A 81 -4.69 -2.32 -2.86
CA LYS A 81 -5.29 -2.69 -4.15
C LYS A 81 -6.74 -2.21 -4.24
N GLU A 82 -7.50 -2.38 -3.16
CA GLU A 82 -8.88 -1.92 -3.08
C GLU A 82 -8.99 -0.39 -3.12
N ALA A 83 -8.13 0.32 -2.40
CA ALA A 83 -8.08 1.79 -2.41
C ALA A 83 -7.82 2.34 -3.83
N ARG A 84 -6.93 1.68 -4.59
CA ARG A 84 -6.66 2.05 -5.99
C ARG A 84 -7.82 1.73 -6.93
N SER A 85 -8.53 0.64 -6.69
CA SER A 85 -9.73 0.29 -7.45
C SER A 85 -10.84 1.34 -7.25
N LYS A 86 -11.04 1.79 -6.00
CA LYS A 86 -12.06 2.79 -5.65
C LYS A 86 -11.78 4.17 -6.23
N ASN A 87 -10.51 4.60 -6.30
CA ASN A 87 -10.12 5.89 -6.91
C ASN A 87 -10.03 5.85 -8.45
N GLY A 88 -10.16 4.68 -9.09
CA GLY A 88 -10.07 4.52 -10.54
C GLY A 88 -11.39 4.72 -11.29
N ASN A 89 -12.53 4.87 -10.60
CA ASN A 89 -13.84 5.01 -11.24
C ASN A 89 -14.25 6.48 -11.45
N GLY A 90 -13.32 7.26 -12.03
CA GLY A 90 -13.62 8.53 -12.66
C GLY A 90 -14.14 8.30 -14.07
N SER A 91 -15.39 7.84 -14.17
CA SER A 91 -16.15 7.75 -15.41
C SER A 91 -16.19 9.14 -16.05
N ASN A 92 -15.42 9.34 -17.12
CA ASN A 92 -15.54 10.51 -17.98
C ASN A 92 -16.80 10.30 -18.84
N PRO A 93 -17.91 11.04 -18.68
CA PRO A 93 -19.12 10.80 -19.45
C PRO A 93 -19.16 11.79 -20.63
N SER A 94 -18.32 11.63 -21.65
CA SER A 94 -18.53 12.34 -22.91
C SER A 94 -17.75 11.73 -24.07
N THR A 95 -18.26 10.63 -24.61
CA THR A 95 -18.26 10.43 -26.08
C THR A 95 -19.46 9.56 -26.42
N PRO A 96 -20.51 10.11 -27.06
CA PRO A 96 -21.63 9.32 -27.54
C PRO A 96 -21.17 8.32 -28.59
N LYS A 97 -21.46 7.04 -28.32
CA LYS A 97 -21.21 5.90 -29.20
C LYS A 97 -21.95 6.12 -30.53
N LYS A 98 -21.23 6.47 -31.61
CA LYS A 98 -21.77 6.53 -32.98
C LYS A 98 -22.47 5.21 -33.31
N ARG A 99 -23.81 5.23 -33.38
CA ARG A 99 -24.60 4.14 -33.97
C ARG A 99 -24.36 4.17 -35.48
N LYS A 100 -23.94 3.04 -36.05
CA LYS A 100 -23.95 2.82 -37.50
C LYS A 100 -25.41 2.76 -37.96
N MET A 101 -25.86 3.72 -38.76
CA MET A 101 -27.06 3.54 -39.59
C MET A 101 -26.67 2.70 -40.79
N LYS A 102 -27.49 1.69 -41.08
CA LYS A 102 -27.42 0.83 -42.25
C LYS A 102 -28.30 1.51 -43.30
N ASP A 103 -27.71 2.04 -44.37
CA ASP A 103 -28.46 2.48 -45.55
C ASP A 103 -28.84 1.24 -46.37
N GLU A 104 -30.13 1.11 -46.66
CA GLU A 104 -30.66 0.29 -47.74
C GLU A 104 -30.74 1.15 -49.01
N VAL A 105 -30.08 0.70 -50.08
CA VAL A 105 -30.47 0.92 -51.48
C VAL A 105 -30.15 -0.34 -52.26
#